data_AF-A0A3M1D890-F1
#
_entry.id   AF-A0A3M1D890-F1
#
_cell.length_a   1.000
_cell.length_b   1.000
_cell.length_c   1.000
_cell.angle_alpha   90.00
_cell.angle_beta   90.00
_cell.angle_gamma   90.00
#
_symmetry.space_group_name_H-M   'P 1'
#
loop_
_entity.id
_entity.type
_entity.pdbx_description
1 polymer ?
#
loop_
_entity_poly.entity_id
_entity_poly.type
_entity_poly.pdbx_seq_one_letter_code
_entity_poly.pdbx_strand_id
1 'polypeptide(L)'
;MLERAMNLAGDPARIASQIANLVNRLVVVQGLPPAEPESVRAAAEQLSSRLELALEISSATTAAEAAGLLERYPLLHLLQVANHEVDARARRARKLATDSARLGGLLDDPLPDVLDALKPIWPLFYSAEKLQPEQFRTTRQLEITDAQLDLIEAYIRFGEAAGISERNLPRKMPPASFPPDKPSLNCSVLLATLFARSRLALPAVLEPLPIESLGTLLDSLPESPPELKRLIEQWLEELVHPVPAATGRIASVLTRLLWGYLEVPFDRFDPRFVEGLWLVRGGTAPD
;
A
#
# COMPACT_ATOMS: atom_id res chain seq x y z
N MET A 1 -7.30 -19.99 -16.52
CA MET A 1 -7.43 -21.41 -16.09
C MET A 1 -8.87 -21.91 -16.23
N LEU A 2 -9.83 -21.08 -15.81
CA LEU A 2 -11.26 -21.40 -15.77
C LEU A 2 -11.83 -21.92 -17.11
N GLU A 3 -11.49 -21.28 -18.23
CA GLU A 3 -11.98 -21.67 -19.56
C GLU A 3 -11.63 -23.13 -19.91
N ARG A 4 -10.38 -23.54 -19.64
CA ARG A 4 -9.95 -24.93 -19.86
C ARG A 4 -10.66 -25.90 -18.93
N ALA A 5 -10.87 -25.51 -17.68
CA ALA A 5 -11.60 -26.32 -16.70
C ALA A 5 -13.07 -26.54 -17.10
N MET A 6 -13.73 -25.51 -17.63
CA MET A 6 -15.11 -25.61 -18.12
C MET A 6 -15.23 -26.58 -19.30
N ASN A 7 -14.26 -26.61 -20.20
CA ASN A 7 -14.24 -27.54 -21.34
C ASN A 7 -13.98 -29.00 -20.91
N LEU A 8 -13.37 -29.21 -19.74
CA LEU A 8 -13.07 -30.54 -19.20
C LEU A 8 -14.18 -31.07 -18.28
N ALA A 9 -15.10 -30.21 -17.83
CA ALA A 9 -16.15 -30.62 -16.92
C ALA A 9 -17.21 -31.49 -17.61
N GLY A 10 -17.70 -32.52 -16.91
CA GLY A 10 -18.65 -33.51 -17.42
C GLY A 10 -20.07 -32.97 -17.67
N ASP A 11 -20.39 -31.77 -17.18
CA ASP A 11 -21.68 -31.11 -17.44
C ASP A 11 -21.49 -29.59 -17.71
N PRO A 12 -21.05 -29.23 -18.93
CA PRO A 12 -20.81 -27.83 -19.30
C PRO A 12 -22.12 -27.02 -19.36
N ALA A 13 -23.26 -27.66 -19.64
CA ALA A 13 -24.56 -26.98 -19.71
C ALA A 13 -25.02 -26.48 -18.33
N ARG A 14 -24.87 -27.30 -17.29
CA ARG A 14 -25.16 -26.89 -15.91
C ARG A 14 -24.24 -25.77 -15.45
N ILE A 15 -22.95 -25.82 -15.79
CA ILE A 15 -21.99 -24.77 -15.44
C ILE A 15 -22.35 -23.46 -16.15
N ALA A 16 -22.64 -23.50 -17.45
CA ALA A 16 -23.07 -22.32 -18.22
C ALA A 16 -24.34 -21.70 -17.65
N SER A 17 -25.34 -22.50 -17.27
CA SER A 17 -26.56 -22.01 -16.62
C SER A 17 -26.27 -21.33 -15.27
N GLN A 18 -25.35 -21.87 -14.47
CA GLN A 18 -24.95 -21.25 -13.20
C GLN A 18 -24.21 -19.93 -13.42
N ILE A 19 -23.31 -19.86 -14.40
CA ILE A 19 -22.61 -18.62 -14.77
C ILE A 19 -23.62 -17.56 -15.18
N ALA A 20 -24.54 -17.87 -16.10
CA ALA A 20 -25.57 -16.92 -16.53
C ALA A 20 -26.40 -16.39 -15.36
N ASN A 21 -26.79 -17.26 -14.41
CA ASN A 21 -27.53 -16.86 -13.23
C ASN A 21 -26.70 -15.90 -12.33
N LEU A 22 -25.42 -16.21 -12.11
CA LEU A 22 -24.54 -15.38 -11.29
C LEU A 22 -24.21 -14.03 -11.95
N VAL A 23 -24.00 -13.99 -13.27
CA VAL A 23 -23.82 -12.74 -14.02
C VAL A 23 -25.04 -11.85 -13.87
N ASN A 24 -26.24 -12.38 -14.06
CA ASN A 24 -27.48 -11.62 -13.89
C ASN A 24 -27.62 -11.07 -12.47
N ARG A 25 -27.28 -11.86 -11.44
CA ARG A 25 -27.26 -11.38 -10.05
C ARG A 25 -26.25 -10.25 -9.86
N LEU A 26 -25.07 -10.37 -10.45
CA LEU A 26 -24.00 -9.39 -10.32
C LEU A 26 -24.39 -8.04 -10.96
N VAL A 27 -24.98 -8.07 -12.16
CA VAL A 27 -25.53 -6.88 -12.83
C VAL A 27 -26.53 -6.16 -11.92
N VAL A 28 -27.47 -6.91 -11.32
CA VAL A 28 -28.48 -6.35 -10.41
C VAL A 28 -27.85 -5.77 -9.14
N VAL A 29 -26.92 -6.50 -8.50
CA VAL A 29 -26.25 -6.05 -7.27
C VAL A 29 -25.42 -4.78 -7.50
N GLN A 30 -24.84 -4.63 -8.68
CA GLN A 30 -24.05 -3.45 -9.03
C GLN A 30 -24.90 -2.28 -9.54
N GLY A 31 -26.21 -2.48 -9.72
CA GLY A 31 -27.08 -1.46 -10.30
C GLY A 31 -26.74 -1.14 -11.76
N LEU A 32 -26.13 -2.08 -12.48
CA LEU A 32 -25.77 -1.90 -13.89
C LEU A 32 -27.01 -2.09 -14.79
N PRO A 33 -27.14 -1.34 -15.90
CA PRO A 33 -28.23 -1.52 -16.86
C PRO A 33 -28.25 -2.93 -17.48
N PRO A 34 -29.27 -3.77 -17.23
CA PRO A 34 -29.26 -5.16 -17.68
C PRO A 34 -29.45 -5.33 -19.19
N ALA A 35 -29.96 -4.30 -19.87
CA ALA A 35 -30.14 -4.29 -21.32
C ALA A 35 -28.84 -3.94 -22.08
N GLU A 36 -27.79 -3.49 -21.38
CA GLU A 36 -26.54 -3.09 -22.00
C GLU A 36 -25.55 -4.25 -22.08
N PRO A 37 -25.08 -4.63 -23.29
CA PRO A 37 -24.11 -5.72 -23.45
C PRO A 37 -22.80 -5.48 -22.70
N GLU A 38 -22.39 -4.22 -22.54
CA GLU A 38 -21.17 -3.85 -21.81
C GLU A 38 -21.29 -4.15 -20.31
N SER A 39 -22.47 -3.89 -19.72
CA SER A 39 -22.77 -4.24 -18.33
C SER A 39 -22.69 -5.74 -18.07
N VAL A 40 -23.25 -6.54 -18.97
CA VAL A 40 -23.17 -8.01 -18.90
C VAL A 40 -21.72 -8.50 -19.06
N ARG A 41 -20.95 -7.88 -19.97
CA ARG A 41 -19.53 -8.22 -20.18
C ARG A 41 -18.69 -7.91 -18.95
N ALA A 42 -18.82 -6.71 -18.38
CA ALA A 42 -18.10 -6.32 -17.17
C ALA A 42 -18.41 -7.25 -15.99
N ALA A 43 -19.69 -7.58 -15.79
CA ALA A 43 -20.10 -8.55 -14.78
C ALA A 43 -19.51 -9.96 -15.04
N ALA A 44 -19.50 -10.43 -16.29
CA ALA A 44 -18.91 -11.72 -16.64
C ALA A 44 -17.39 -11.76 -16.40
N GLU A 45 -16.66 -10.71 -16.76
CA GLU A 45 -15.21 -10.60 -16.51
C GLU A 45 -14.88 -10.59 -15.01
N GLN A 46 -15.68 -9.89 -14.22
CA GLN A 46 -15.55 -9.84 -12.79
C GLN A 46 -15.87 -11.19 -12.13
N LEU A 47 -16.97 -11.83 -12.53
CA LEU A 47 -17.31 -13.18 -12.06
C LEU A 47 -16.20 -14.17 -12.41
N SER A 48 -15.69 -14.14 -13.64
CA SER A 48 -14.59 -15.00 -14.10
C SER A 48 -13.36 -14.81 -13.21
N SER A 49 -12.95 -13.56 -12.97
CA SER A 49 -11.82 -13.22 -12.10
C SER A 49 -11.97 -13.80 -10.69
N ARG A 50 -13.17 -13.69 -10.12
CA ARG A 50 -13.47 -14.21 -8.77
C ARG A 50 -13.52 -15.73 -8.71
N LEU A 51 -14.01 -16.38 -9.75
CA LEU A 51 -13.99 -17.83 -9.85
C LEU A 51 -12.56 -18.35 -10.00
N GLU A 52 -11.70 -17.67 -10.77
CA GLU A 52 -10.27 -18.02 -10.83
C GLU A 52 -9.61 -17.93 -9.45
N LEU A 53 -9.87 -16.85 -8.71
CA LEU A 53 -9.38 -16.71 -7.34
C LEU A 53 -9.91 -17.83 -6.42
N ALA A 54 -11.20 -18.15 -6.49
CA ALA A 54 -11.81 -19.19 -5.67
C ALA A 54 -11.19 -20.56 -5.90
N LEU A 55 -10.89 -20.88 -7.17
CA LEU A 55 -10.24 -22.13 -7.55
C LEU A 55 -8.82 -22.20 -7.00
N GLU A 56 -8.06 -21.10 -7.06
CA GLU A 56 -6.70 -21.02 -6.50
C GLU A 56 -6.69 -21.13 -4.97
N ILE A 57 -7.62 -20.47 -4.27
CA ILE A 57 -7.84 -20.63 -2.81
C ILE A 57 -8.18 -22.08 -2.46
N SER A 58 -8.92 -22.75 -3.33
CA SER A 58 -9.28 -24.17 -3.18
C SER A 58 -8.17 -25.12 -3.65
N SER A 59 -6.94 -24.61 -3.80
CA SER A 59 -5.72 -25.33 -4.19
C SER A 59 -5.75 -25.97 -5.58
N ALA A 60 -6.59 -25.50 -6.51
CA ALA A 60 -6.52 -25.95 -7.89
C ALA A 60 -5.31 -25.33 -8.60
N THR A 61 -4.38 -26.17 -9.02
CA THR A 61 -3.18 -25.76 -9.78
C THR A 61 -3.27 -26.14 -11.25
N THR A 62 -4.17 -27.06 -11.60
CA THR A 62 -4.39 -27.54 -12.97
C THR A 62 -5.83 -27.36 -13.43
N ALA A 63 -6.05 -27.37 -14.75
CA ALA A 63 -7.38 -27.30 -15.32
C ALA A 63 -8.25 -28.52 -14.97
N ALA A 64 -7.65 -29.70 -14.78
CA ALA A 64 -8.37 -30.92 -14.39
C ALA A 64 -8.83 -30.86 -12.93
N GLU A 65 -7.97 -30.38 -12.01
CA GLU A 65 -8.36 -30.14 -10.62
C GLU A 65 -9.46 -29.10 -10.53
N ALA A 66 -9.33 -27.99 -11.28
CA ALA A 66 -10.35 -26.97 -11.35
C ALA A 66 -11.69 -27.52 -11.89
N ALA A 67 -11.66 -28.37 -12.93
CA ALA A 67 -12.87 -29.02 -13.45
C ALA A 67 -13.55 -29.88 -12.37
N GLY A 68 -12.77 -30.68 -11.64
CA GLY A 68 -13.28 -31.49 -10.53
C GLY A 68 -13.92 -30.66 -9.41
N LEU A 69 -13.40 -29.46 -9.13
CA LEU A 69 -14.03 -28.52 -8.18
C LEU A 69 -15.34 -27.93 -8.72
N LEU A 70 -15.39 -27.53 -10.00
CA LEU A 70 -16.60 -27.00 -10.65
C LEU A 70 -17.73 -28.04 -10.72
N GLU A 71 -17.38 -29.32 -10.82
CA GLU A 71 -18.32 -30.44 -10.75
C GLU A 71 -18.84 -30.67 -9.34
N ARG A 72 -17.93 -30.67 -8.36
CA ARG A 72 -18.23 -31.01 -6.97
C ARG A 72 -19.03 -29.93 -6.25
N TYR A 73 -18.75 -28.66 -6.53
CA TYR A 73 -19.31 -27.53 -5.77
C TYR A 73 -20.19 -26.63 -6.65
N PRO A 74 -21.29 -26.08 -6.11
CA PRO A 74 -22.02 -25.00 -6.78
C PRO A 74 -21.12 -23.77 -7.01
N LEU A 75 -21.24 -23.10 -8.15
CA LEU A 75 -20.41 -21.90 -8.44
C LEU A 75 -20.63 -20.77 -7.43
N LEU A 76 -21.84 -20.68 -6.87
CA LEU A 76 -22.14 -19.73 -5.81
C LEU A 76 -21.28 -19.97 -4.56
N HIS A 77 -20.99 -21.23 -4.23
CA HIS A 77 -20.13 -21.57 -3.09
C HIS A 77 -18.69 -21.13 -3.34
N LEU A 78 -18.15 -21.42 -4.53
CA LEU A 78 -16.80 -20.97 -4.92
C LEU A 78 -16.71 -19.43 -4.88
N LEU A 79 -17.71 -18.73 -5.42
CA LEU A 79 -17.77 -17.27 -5.37
C LEU A 79 -17.79 -16.74 -3.92
N GLN A 80 -18.52 -17.40 -3.01
CA GLN A 80 -18.55 -17.04 -1.59
C GLN A 80 -17.18 -17.21 -0.92
N VAL A 81 -16.42 -18.25 -1.26
CA VAL A 81 -15.05 -18.46 -0.77
C VAL A 81 -14.15 -17.30 -1.17
N ALA A 82 -14.10 -16.94 -2.46
CA ALA A 82 -13.30 -15.81 -2.93
C ALA A 82 -13.75 -14.47 -2.34
N ASN A 83 -15.06 -14.23 -2.22
CA ASN A 83 -15.57 -13.00 -1.63
C ASN A 83 -15.26 -12.90 -0.13
N HIS A 84 -15.31 -14.01 0.61
CA HIS A 84 -14.94 -14.01 2.04
C HIS A 84 -13.52 -13.49 2.26
N GLU A 85 -12.56 -13.99 1.47
CA GLU A 85 -11.15 -13.59 1.54
C GLU A 85 -10.93 -12.11 1.20
N VAL A 86 -11.60 -11.61 0.16
CA VAL A 86 -11.45 -10.20 -0.23
C VAL A 86 -12.21 -9.26 0.71
N ASP A 87 -13.37 -9.66 1.20
CA ASP A 87 -14.13 -8.87 2.17
C ASP A 87 -13.38 -8.75 3.50
N ALA A 88 -12.60 -9.75 3.92
CA ALA A 88 -11.74 -9.66 5.09
C ALA A 88 -10.73 -8.51 4.96
N ARG A 89 -10.07 -8.41 3.80
CA ARG A 89 -9.11 -7.35 3.49
C ARG A 89 -9.78 -5.99 3.33
N ALA A 90 -10.95 -5.94 2.69
CA ALA A 90 -11.72 -4.70 2.56
C ALA A 90 -12.20 -4.16 3.93
N ARG A 91 -12.64 -5.04 4.85
CA ARG A 91 -12.96 -4.65 6.23
C ARG A 91 -11.74 -4.08 6.95
N ARG A 92 -10.59 -4.73 6.84
CA ARG A 92 -9.32 -4.23 7.40
C ARG A 92 -8.94 -2.88 6.82
N ALA A 93 -9.00 -2.73 5.50
CA ALA A 93 -8.72 -1.47 4.80
C ALA A 93 -9.64 -0.33 5.24
N ARG A 94 -10.94 -0.57 5.39
CA ARG A 94 -11.89 0.46 5.89
C ARG A 94 -11.56 0.91 7.32
N LYS A 95 -11.13 -0.01 8.19
CA LYS A 95 -10.65 0.33 9.53
C LYS A 95 -9.39 1.21 9.45
N LEU A 96 -8.38 0.76 8.68
CA LEU A 96 -7.14 1.50 8.49
C LEU A 96 -7.35 2.87 7.82
N ALA A 97 -8.32 3.01 6.92
CA ALA A 97 -8.71 4.29 6.32
C ALA A 97 -9.27 5.27 7.37
N THR A 98 -9.97 4.77 8.38
CA THR A 98 -10.46 5.59 9.50
C THR A 98 -9.30 5.99 10.42
N ASP A 99 -8.41 5.05 10.73
CA ASP A 99 -7.27 5.30 11.62
C ASP A 99 -6.24 6.26 10.97
N SER A 100 -5.94 6.08 9.68
CA SER A 100 -5.04 6.94 8.90
C SER A 100 -5.55 8.36 8.68
N ALA A 101 -6.84 8.64 8.89
CA ALA A 101 -7.36 10.01 8.86
C ALA A 101 -6.62 10.94 9.85
N ARG A 102 -6.01 10.38 10.91
CA ARG A 102 -5.16 11.10 11.87
C ARG A 102 -3.86 11.62 11.26
N LEU A 103 -3.34 10.93 10.25
CA LEU A 103 -2.15 11.35 9.52
C LEU A 103 -2.47 12.52 8.56
N GLY A 104 -3.72 12.69 8.13
CA GLY A 104 -4.12 13.82 7.29
C GLY A 104 -3.56 13.76 5.86
N GLY A 105 -3.65 12.60 5.20
CA GLY A 105 -3.18 12.43 3.82
C GLY A 105 -1.67 12.23 3.66
N LEU A 106 -0.91 12.16 4.77
CA LEU A 106 0.54 11.95 4.74
C LEU A 106 0.96 10.50 4.43
N LEU A 107 0.04 9.60 4.07
CA LEU A 107 0.43 8.24 3.69
C LEU A 107 1.21 8.25 2.37
N ASP A 108 2.31 7.49 2.34
CA ASP A 108 3.14 7.32 1.14
C ASP A 108 2.37 6.70 -0.02
N ASP A 109 2.60 7.20 -1.24
CA ASP A 109 2.07 6.56 -2.45
C ASP A 109 2.70 5.17 -2.66
N PRO A 110 1.93 4.18 -3.16
CA PRO A 110 0.53 4.28 -3.58
C PRO A 110 -0.45 3.78 -2.50
N LEU A 111 -0.11 3.90 -1.22
CA LEU A 111 -0.91 3.33 -0.14
C LEU A 111 -2.33 3.95 -0.02
N PRO A 112 -2.54 5.27 -0.27
CA PRO A 112 -3.88 5.83 -0.38
C PRO A 112 -4.73 5.12 -1.45
N ASP A 113 -4.16 4.86 -2.62
CA ASP A 113 -4.87 4.19 -3.72
C ASP A 113 -5.25 2.74 -3.38
N VAL A 114 -4.41 2.03 -2.60
CA VAL A 114 -4.72 0.69 -2.11
C VAL A 114 -5.95 0.73 -1.21
N LEU A 115 -6.04 1.70 -0.30
CA LEU A 115 -7.21 1.88 0.55
C LEU A 115 -8.45 2.22 -0.29
N ASP A 116 -8.30 3.11 -1.28
CA ASP A 116 -9.39 3.52 -2.17
C ASP A 116 -9.91 2.38 -3.04
N ALA A 117 -9.03 1.54 -3.60
CA ALA A 117 -9.41 0.38 -4.39
C ALA A 117 -10.20 -0.66 -3.58
N LEU A 118 -10.00 -0.72 -2.25
CA LEU A 118 -10.68 -1.66 -1.36
C LEU A 118 -11.99 -1.13 -0.76
N LYS A 119 -12.29 0.17 -0.90
CA LYS A 119 -13.54 0.78 -0.39
C LYS A 119 -14.82 0.27 -1.05
N PRO A 120 -14.90 0.08 -2.39
CA PRO A 120 -16.13 -0.27 -3.07
C PRO A 120 -16.81 -1.52 -2.53
N ILE A 121 -18.09 -1.70 -2.88
CA ILE A 121 -18.86 -2.92 -2.58
C ILE A 121 -18.17 -4.16 -3.17
N TRP A 122 -17.52 -3.99 -4.32
CA TRP A 122 -16.66 -4.99 -4.96
C TRP A 122 -15.21 -4.52 -4.90
N PRO A 123 -14.44 -4.93 -3.89
CA PRO A 123 -13.09 -4.44 -3.68
C PRO A 123 -12.18 -4.86 -4.84
N LEU A 124 -11.29 -3.96 -5.26
CA LEU A 124 -10.36 -4.15 -6.36
C LEU A 124 -8.94 -4.31 -5.81
N PHE A 125 -8.12 -5.01 -6.57
CA PHE A 125 -6.68 -5.10 -6.35
C PHE A 125 -6.01 -3.86 -6.97
N TYR A 126 -5.05 -3.28 -6.27
CA TYR A 126 -4.25 -2.18 -6.80
C TYR A 126 -2.76 -2.56 -6.80
N SER A 127 -2.08 -2.31 -7.91
CA SER A 127 -0.63 -2.47 -8.04
C SER A 127 0.03 -1.18 -8.49
N ALA A 128 1.12 -0.82 -7.83
CA ALA A 128 1.98 0.31 -8.18
C ALA A 128 2.51 0.23 -9.63
N GLU A 129 2.65 -0.98 -10.18
CA GLU A 129 3.19 -1.19 -11.54
C GLU A 129 2.19 -0.80 -12.63
N LYS A 130 0.90 -1.03 -12.38
CA LYS A 130 -0.17 -0.80 -13.37
C LYS A 130 -0.86 0.55 -13.17
N LEU A 131 -0.79 1.12 -11.96
CA LEU A 131 -1.45 2.38 -11.57
C LEU A 131 -2.96 2.40 -11.84
N GLN A 132 -3.56 1.22 -12.00
CA GLN A 132 -4.98 1.05 -12.27
C GLN A 132 -5.51 -0.12 -11.43
N PRO A 133 -6.63 0.08 -10.70
CA PRO A 133 -7.30 -0.99 -10.00
C PRO A 133 -7.78 -2.08 -10.97
N GLU A 134 -7.63 -3.35 -10.59
CA GLU A 134 -8.10 -4.51 -11.34
C GLU A 134 -8.86 -5.50 -10.44
N GLN A 135 -9.55 -6.47 -11.04
CA GLN A 135 -10.21 -7.51 -10.27
C GLN A 135 -9.19 -8.44 -9.62
N PHE A 136 -9.44 -8.84 -8.37
CA PHE A 136 -8.69 -9.94 -7.76
C PHE A 136 -8.92 -11.24 -8.54
N ARG A 137 -7.81 -11.89 -8.90
CA ARG A 137 -7.72 -13.12 -9.69
C ARG A 137 -6.88 -14.20 -9.03
N THR A 138 -5.88 -13.84 -8.23
CA THR A 138 -4.91 -14.78 -7.67
C THR A 138 -4.69 -14.59 -6.18
N THR A 139 -4.21 -15.63 -5.50
CA THR A 139 -3.85 -15.60 -4.07
C THR A 139 -2.64 -14.70 -3.85
N ARG A 140 -1.70 -14.65 -4.80
CA ARG A 140 -0.58 -13.70 -4.77
C ARG A 140 -1.03 -12.25 -4.68
N GLN A 141 -2.12 -11.87 -5.36
CA GLN A 141 -2.68 -10.51 -5.22
C GLN A 141 -3.24 -10.25 -3.82
N LEU A 142 -3.81 -11.26 -3.17
CA LEU A 142 -4.24 -11.18 -1.77
C LEU A 142 -3.03 -10.99 -0.84
N GLU A 143 -1.96 -11.76 -1.04
CA GLU A 143 -0.73 -11.65 -0.26
C GLU A 143 -0.09 -10.27 -0.40
N ILE A 144 0.01 -9.74 -1.64
CA ILE A 144 0.51 -8.39 -1.90
C ILE A 144 -0.35 -7.36 -1.16
N THR A 145 -1.67 -7.51 -1.22
CA THR A 145 -2.61 -6.61 -0.53
C THR A 145 -2.40 -6.66 0.98
N ASP A 146 -2.27 -7.84 1.59
CA ASP A 146 -2.00 -7.97 3.02
C ASP A 146 -0.70 -7.28 3.41
N ALA A 147 0.34 -7.45 2.59
CA ALA A 147 1.62 -6.83 2.76
C ALA A 147 1.57 -5.28 2.68
N GLN A 148 0.70 -4.72 1.85
CA GLN A 148 0.43 -3.29 1.77
C GLN A 148 -0.38 -2.79 2.97
N LEU A 149 -1.39 -3.55 3.41
CA LEU A 149 -2.18 -3.21 4.60
C LEU A 149 -1.34 -3.26 5.89
N ASP A 150 -0.41 -4.21 6.00
CA ASP A 150 0.58 -4.27 7.09
C ASP A 150 1.49 -3.03 7.10
N LEU A 151 1.89 -2.56 5.91
CA LEU A 151 2.71 -1.37 5.76
C LEU A 151 1.94 -0.11 6.15
N ILE A 152 0.68 0.03 5.74
CA ILE A 152 -0.22 1.11 6.15
C ILE A 152 -0.38 1.13 7.67
N GLU A 153 -0.64 -0.02 8.28
CA GLU A 153 -0.78 -0.14 9.72
C GLU A 153 0.51 0.28 10.45
N ALA A 154 1.67 -0.12 9.94
CA ALA A 154 2.95 0.29 10.51
C ALA A 154 3.17 1.81 10.40
N TYR A 155 2.85 2.43 9.26
CA TYR A 155 2.93 3.90 9.12
C TYR A 155 1.99 4.63 10.07
N ILE A 156 0.75 4.14 10.27
CA ILE A 156 -0.17 4.71 11.25
C ILE A 156 0.45 4.64 12.64
N ARG A 157 0.96 3.48 13.05
CA ARG A 157 1.51 3.28 14.41
C ARG A 157 2.78 4.10 14.66
N PHE A 158 3.73 4.11 13.73
CA PHE A 158 4.93 4.93 13.84
C PHE A 158 4.60 6.41 13.74
N GLY A 159 3.70 6.78 12.84
CA GLY A 159 3.23 8.15 12.71
C GLY A 159 2.62 8.68 14.01
N GLU A 160 1.73 7.91 14.64
CA GLU A 160 1.13 8.27 15.93
C GLU A 160 2.18 8.41 17.04
N ALA A 161 3.10 7.45 17.17
CA ALA A 161 4.15 7.50 18.19
C ALA A 161 5.14 8.65 17.98
N ALA A 162 5.42 8.98 16.72
CA ALA A 162 6.28 10.09 16.32
C ALA A 162 5.55 11.45 16.33
N GLY A 163 4.25 11.47 16.63
CA GLY A 163 3.43 12.69 16.57
C GLY A 163 3.21 13.23 15.15
N ILE A 164 3.39 12.40 14.10
CA ILE A 164 3.12 12.75 12.70
C ILE A 164 1.62 12.94 12.50
N SER A 165 1.24 14.17 12.22
CA SER A 165 -0.11 14.55 11.79
C SER A 165 -0.01 15.83 10.98
N GLU A 166 -0.83 15.98 9.94
CA GLU A 166 -0.93 17.22 9.17
C GLU A 166 -1.20 18.45 10.08
N ARG A 167 -1.89 18.25 11.21
CA ARG A 167 -2.17 19.29 12.21
C ARG A 167 -0.93 19.78 12.95
N ASN A 168 0.08 18.91 13.08
CA ASN A 168 1.34 19.22 13.75
C ASN A 168 2.37 19.81 12.77
N LEU A 169 2.10 19.78 11.46
CA LEU A 169 2.92 20.47 10.47
C LEU A 169 2.64 21.99 10.49
N PRO A 170 3.66 22.83 10.22
CA PRO A 170 3.49 24.27 10.22
C PRO A 170 2.43 24.69 9.19
N ARG A 171 1.58 25.68 9.50
CA ARG A 171 0.49 26.10 8.59
C ARG A 171 1.02 26.54 7.22
N LYS A 172 2.15 27.25 7.22
CA LYS A 172 2.92 27.60 6.02
C LYS A 172 4.27 26.93 6.12
N MET A 173 4.74 26.37 5.01
CA MET A 173 6.08 25.80 4.95
C MET A 173 7.12 26.90 5.20
N PRO A 174 8.21 26.61 5.93
CA PRO A 174 9.29 27.56 6.12
C PRO A 174 9.82 28.07 4.78
N PRO A 175 10.19 29.37 4.66
CA PRO A 175 10.83 29.88 3.46
C PRO A 175 12.06 29.04 3.11
N ALA A 176 12.26 28.76 1.83
CA ALA A 176 13.35 27.91 1.34
C ALA A 176 13.37 26.47 1.92
N SER A 177 12.20 25.93 2.26
CA SER A 177 12.06 24.49 2.54
C SER A 177 12.13 23.64 1.28
N PHE A 178 12.64 22.43 1.43
CA PHE A 178 12.63 21.39 0.41
C PHE A 178 12.03 20.12 1.03
N PRO A 179 10.87 19.61 0.55
CA PRO A 179 10.05 20.19 -0.51
C PRO A 179 9.42 21.55 -0.14
N PRO A 180 8.99 22.35 -1.14
CA PRO A 180 8.43 23.69 -0.91
C PRO A 180 6.97 23.68 -0.45
N ASP A 181 6.28 22.54 -0.58
CA ASP A 181 4.86 22.39 -0.26
C ASP A 181 4.59 21.17 0.64
N LYS A 182 3.39 21.17 1.26
CA LYS A 182 2.94 20.10 2.14
C LYS A 182 2.57 18.81 1.42
N PRO A 183 1.89 18.82 0.25
CA PRO A 183 1.53 17.57 -0.44
C PRO A 183 2.73 16.70 -0.80
N SER A 184 3.91 17.29 -0.97
CA SER A 184 5.17 16.56 -1.18
C SER A 184 5.75 15.93 0.09
N LEU A 185 5.21 16.21 1.27
CA LEU A 185 5.59 15.55 2.52
C LEU A 185 4.72 14.31 2.74
N ASN A 186 5.37 13.15 2.79
CA ASN A 186 4.75 11.89 3.18
C ASN A 186 5.37 11.36 4.48
N CYS A 187 4.81 10.27 5.00
CA CYS A 187 5.18 9.71 6.27
C CYS A 187 6.62 9.19 6.26
N SER A 188 7.11 8.62 5.16
CA SER A 188 8.51 8.20 5.06
C SER A 188 9.49 9.37 5.13
N VAL A 189 9.23 10.48 4.44
CA VAL A 189 10.07 11.70 4.50
C VAL A 189 10.09 12.27 5.91
N LEU A 190 8.93 12.32 6.58
CA LEU A 190 8.84 12.82 7.96
C LEU A 190 9.56 11.90 8.95
N LEU A 191 9.40 10.57 8.81
CA LEU A 191 10.12 9.60 9.65
C LEU A 191 11.62 9.65 9.40
N ALA A 192 12.07 9.73 8.15
CA ALA A 192 13.49 9.90 7.81
C ALA A 192 14.05 11.19 8.40
N THR A 193 13.28 12.28 8.35
CA THR A 193 13.67 13.56 8.94
C THR A 193 13.79 13.47 10.46
N LEU A 194 12.83 12.85 11.15
CA LEU A 194 12.90 12.62 12.59
C LEU A 194 14.06 11.71 12.98
N PHE A 195 14.33 10.66 12.21
CA PHE A 195 15.50 9.80 12.41
C PHE A 195 16.79 10.62 12.31
N ALA A 196 16.95 11.40 11.23
CA ALA A 196 18.11 12.24 11.03
C ALA A 196 18.28 13.31 12.14
N ARG A 197 17.18 13.92 12.61
CA ARG A 197 17.19 14.80 13.79
C ARG A 197 17.70 14.07 15.04
N SER A 198 17.22 12.85 15.28
CA SER A 198 17.69 12.01 16.40
C SER A 198 19.20 11.71 16.29
N ARG A 199 19.72 11.46 15.09
CA ARG A 199 21.16 11.24 14.84
C ARG A 199 22.01 12.47 15.13
N LEU A 200 21.46 13.66 14.89
CA LEU A 200 22.09 14.94 15.19
C LEU A 200 21.84 15.44 16.64
N ALA A 201 21.22 14.61 17.49
CA ALA A 201 20.80 14.98 18.85
C ALA A 201 19.93 16.27 18.89
N LEU A 202 19.16 16.52 17.83
CA LEU A 202 18.19 17.61 17.76
C LEU A 202 16.86 17.18 18.41
N PRO A 203 16.02 18.14 18.86
CA PRO A 203 14.69 17.83 19.37
C PRO A 203 13.85 17.04 18.35
N ALA A 204 13.18 15.99 18.83
CA ALA A 204 12.29 15.14 18.05
C ALA A 204 10.93 15.82 17.77
N VAL A 205 10.99 16.92 17.02
CA VAL A 205 9.83 17.71 16.58
C VAL A 205 9.76 17.68 15.05
N LEU A 206 8.56 17.84 14.50
CA LEU A 206 8.31 17.89 13.05
C LEU A 206 8.74 19.25 12.49
N GLU A 207 10.04 19.38 12.27
CA GLU A 207 10.68 20.55 11.68
C GLU A 207 11.71 20.12 10.65
N PRO A 208 11.95 20.94 9.61
CA PRO A 208 12.96 20.64 8.62
C PRO A 208 14.35 20.61 9.26
N LEU A 209 15.25 19.87 8.63
CA LEU A 209 16.66 19.87 8.96
C LEU A 209 17.37 21.06 8.28
N PRO A 210 18.23 21.80 9.00
CA PRO A 210 19.13 22.76 8.37
C PRO A 210 20.04 22.05 7.38
N ILE A 211 20.15 22.56 6.16
CA ILE A 211 21.02 22.00 5.12
C ILE A 211 22.48 21.97 5.58
N GLU A 212 22.88 22.92 6.41
CA GLU A 212 24.22 23.02 6.97
C GLU A 212 24.55 21.84 7.90
N SER A 213 23.54 21.15 8.44
CA SER A 213 23.71 19.96 9.28
C SER A 213 23.87 18.66 8.49
N LEU A 214 23.71 18.68 7.16
CA LEU A 214 23.77 17.47 6.34
C LEU A 214 25.15 16.81 6.36
N GLY A 215 26.25 17.58 6.30
CA GLY A 215 27.60 17.00 6.38
C GLY A 215 27.78 16.18 7.66
N THR A 216 27.42 16.77 8.80
CA THR A 216 27.45 16.09 10.12
C THR A 216 26.51 14.88 10.17
N LEU A 217 25.33 14.96 9.53
CA LEU A 217 24.42 13.82 9.44
C LEU A 217 25.09 12.67 8.69
N LEU A 218 25.63 12.92 7.50
CA LEU A 218 26.26 11.91 6.65
C LEU A 218 27.45 11.24 7.36
N ASP A 219 28.29 12.03 8.02
CA ASP A 219 29.41 11.52 8.83
C ASP A 219 28.95 10.63 10.01
N SER A 220 27.70 10.77 10.46
CA SER A 220 27.12 10.01 11.57
C SER A 220 26.43 8.70 11.15
N LEU A 221 26.24 8.49 9.84
CA LEU A 221 25.55 7.33 9.28
C LEU A 221 26.56 6.23 8.90
N PRO A 222 26.18 4.93 8.99
CA PRO A 222 27.03 3.85 8.51
C PRO A 222 27.27 3.91 6.99
N GLU A 223 28.47 3.54 6.55
CA GLU A 223 28.87 3.45 5.13
C GLU A 223 28.33 2.18 4.42
N SER A 224 27.37 1.48 5.02
CA SER A 224 26.86 0.20 4.52
C SER A 224 25.33 0.15 4.62
N PRO A 225 24.59 -0.10 3.53
CA PRO A 225 23.12 -0.11 3.55
C PRO A 225 22.53 -1.12 4.55
N PRO A 226 23.04 -2.37 4.69
CA PRO A 226 22.58 -3.29 5.73
C PRO A 226 22.76 -2.77 7.16
N GLU A 227 23.83 -2.03 7.43
CA GLU A 227 24.09 -1.46 8.76
C GLU A 227 23.18 -0.27 9.04
N LEU A 228 22.98 0.60 8.05
CA LEU A 228 22.02 1.69 8.12
C LEU A 228 20.60 1.17 8.35
N LYS A 229 20.19 0.10 7.65
CA LYS A 229 18.89 -0.54 7.85
C LYS A 229 18.71 -1.03 9.28
N ARG A 230 19.70 -1.76 9.82
CA ARG A 230 19.67 -2.25 11.21
C ARG A 230 19.59 -1.11 12.23
N LEU A 231 20.32 -0.01 11.99
CA LEU A 231 20.26 1.18 12.83
C LEU A 231 18.86 1.81 12.82
N ILE A 232 18.21 1.88 11.65
CA ILE A 232 16.85 2.39 11.50
C ILE A 232 15.83 1.44 12.15
N GLU A 233 15.98 0.12 12.01
CA GLU A 233 15.12 -0.87 12.67
C GLU A 233 15.16 -0.69 14.18
N GLN A 234 16.35 -0.57 14.77
CA GLN A 234 16.50 -0.32 16.20
C GLN A 234 15.78 0.97 16.64
N TRP A 235 15.95 2.07 15.89
CA TRP A 235 15.27 3.33 16.19
C TRP A 235 13.75 3.20 16.11
N LEU A 236 13.22 2.49 15.11
CA LEU A 236 11.78 2.23 15.00
C LEU A 236 11.27 1.37 16.16
N GLU A 237 12.02 0.35 16.58
CA GLU A 237 11.67 -0.49 17.72
C GLU A 237 11.56 0.31 19.02
N GLU A 238 12.44 1.30 19.23
CA GLU A 238 12.40 2.21 20.37
C GLU A 238 11.17 3.14 20.37
N LEU A 239 10.61 3.45 19.20
CA LEU A 239 9.43 4.31 19.07
C LEU A 239 8.11 3.60 19.44
N VAL A 240 7.96 2.32 19.11
CA VAL A 240 6.67 1.61 19.20
C VAL A 240 6.81 0.20 19.74
N HIS A 241 6.04 -0.11 20.80
CA HIS A 241 5.85 -1.47 21.30
C HIS A 241 4.36 -1.84 21.40
N PRO A 242 3.94 -3.03 20.92
CA PRO A 242 4.72 -4.06 20.23
C PRO A 242 5.14 -3.63 18.80
N VAL A 243 6.29 -4.12 18.32
CA VAL A 243 6.83 -3.73 17.01
C VAL A 243 5.89 -4.18 15.86
N PRO A 244 5.49 -3.29 14.93
CA PRO A 244 4.67 -3.66 13.77
C PRO A 244 5.34 -4.70 12.84
N ALA A 245 4.55 -5.58 12.22
CA ALA A 245 5.09 -6.63 11.33
C ALA A 245 5.86 -6.07 10.12
N ALA A 246 5.46 -4.91 9.59
CA ALA A 246 6.10 -4.26 8.44
C ALA A 246 7.29 -3.36 8.80
N THR A 247 7.82 -3.41 10.03
CA THR A 247 8.95 -2.56 10.47
C THR A 247 10.17 -2.68 9.56
N GLY A 248 10.57 -3.91 9.20
CA GLY A 248 11.71 -4.11 8.30
C GLY A 248 11.49 -3.55 6.89
N ARG A 249 10.24 -3.41 6.43
CA ARG A 249 9.93 -2.78 5.14
C ARG A 249 10.03 -1.26 5.21
N ILE A 250 9.50 -0.65 6.28
CA ILE A 250 9.67 0.79 6.53
C ILE A 250 11.16 1.11 6.65
N ALA A 251 11.91 0.31 7.43
CA ALA A 251 13.35 0.48 7.53
C ALA A 251 14.04 0.44 6.16
N SER A 252 13.71 -0.53 5.29
CA SER A 252 14.24 -0.56 3.92
C SER A 252 13.89 0.69 3.10
N VAL A 253 12.66 1.22 3.24
CA VAL A 253 12.26 2.46 2.55
C VAL A 253 13.10 3.63 3.03
N LEU A 254 13.22 3.81 4.35
CA LEU A 254 14.02 4.88 4.95
C LEU A 254 15.52 4.73 4.62
N THR A 255 16.04 3.50 4.63
CA THR A 255 17.42 3.21 4.20
C THR A 255 17.64 3.67 2.77
N ARG A 256 16.74 3.33 1.83
CA ARG A 256 16.89 3.75 0.43
C ARG A 256 16.85 5.27 0.28
N LEU A 257 15.95 5.94 1.01
CA LEU A 257 15.86 7.40 0.99
C LEU A 257 17.16 8.05 1.49
N LEU A 258 17.67 7.61 2.64
CA LEU A 258 18.89 8.16 3.24
C LEU A 258 20.17 7.75 2.48
N TRP A 259 20.21 6.54 1.95
CA TRP A 259 21.37 6.03 1.21
C TRP A 259 21.61 6.81 -0.09
N GLY A 260 20.54 7.30 -0.74
CA GLY A 260 20.66 8.20 -1.89
C GLY A 260 21.51 9.45 -1.60
N TYR A 261 21.59 9.90 -0.34
CA TYR A 261 22.46 11.01 0.06
C TYR A 261 23.93 10.60 0.18
N LEU A 262 24.22 9.35 0.55
CA LEU A 262 25.59 8.85 0.74
C LEU A 262 26.28 8.56 -0.60
N GLU A 263 25.51 8.35 -1.68
CA GLU A 263 26.05 8.11 -3.03
C GLU A 263 26.50 9.39 -3.75
N VAL A 264 26.05 10.57 -3.29
CA VAL A 264 26.37 11.86 -3.93
C VAL A 264 27.41 12.61 -3.12
N PRO A 265 28.57 12.99 -3.70
CA PRO A 265 29.53 13.86 -3.03
C PRO A 265 28.87 15.15 -2.55
N PHE A 266 29.12 15.52 -1.29
CA PHE A 266 28.45 16.65 -0.64
C PHE A 266 28.64 17.99 -1.37
N ASP A 267 29.78 18.20 -2.03
CA ASP A 267 30.08 19.39 -2.84
C ASP A 267 29.24 19.49 -4.13
N ARG A 268 28.61 18.39 -4.54
CA ARG A 268 27.69 18.31 -5.69
C ARG A 268 26.23 18.20 -5.27
N PHE A 269 25.96 18.33 -3.97
CA PHE A 269 24.64 18.20 -3.41
C PHE A 269 23.77 19.42 -3.76
N ASP A 270 22.71 19.21 -4.54
CA ASP A 270 21.67 20.22 -4.73
C ASP A 270 20.41 19.82 -3.96
N PRO A 271 20.09 20.51 -2.84
CA PRO A 271 18.98 20.15 -1.96
C PRO A 271 17.60 20.19 -2.65
N ARG A 272 17.50 20.79 -3.84
CA ARG A 272 16.26 20.81 -4.64
C ARG A 272 15.93 19.49 -5.29
N PHE A 273 16.94 18.67 -5.55
CA PHE A 273 16.80 17.42 -6.29
C PHE A 273 16.96 16.20 -5.41
N VAL A 274 17.02 16.39 -4.09
CA VAL A 274 17.23 15.28 -3.16
C VAL A 274 15.93 14.96 -2.45
N GLU A 275 15.41 13.78 -2.75
CA GLU A 275 14.21 13.22 -2.14
C GLU A 275 14.55 12.56 -0.80
N GLY A 276 13.59 12.55 0.14
CA GLY A 276 13.68 11.71 1.33
C GLY A 276 13.90 12.43 2.66
N LEU A 277 14.29 13.71 2.67
CA LEU A 277 14.35 14.54 3.88
C LEU A 277 13.63 15.86 3.66
N TRP A 278 13.00 16.36 4.72
CA TRP A 278 12.50 17.72 4.78
C TRP A 278 13.61 18.65 5.27
N LEU A 279 14.08 19.53 4.38
CA LEU A 279 15.24 20.39 4.58
C LEU A 279 14.85 21.87 4.54
N VAL A 280 15.71 22.74 5.08
CA VAL A 280 15.60 24.21 4.98
C VAL A 280 16.97 24.84 4.82
N ARG A 281 17.11 25.87 3.97
CA ARG A 281 18.36 26.66 3.90
C ARG A 281 18.42 27.64 5.06
N GLY A 282 19.57 27.74 5.71
CA GLY A 282 19.86 28.77 6.70
C GLY A 282 19.63 30.17 6.13
N GLY A 283 18.52 30.78 6.51
CA GLY A 283 18.18 32.18 6.35
C GLY A 283 17.40 32.57 7.58
N THR A 284 17.81 33.65 8.24
CA THR A 284 17.25 34.17 9.51
C THR A 284 15.77 33.82 9.68
N ALA A 285 15.45 33.13 10.78
CA ALA A 285 14.08 32.78 11.13
C ALA A 285 13.16 34.00 10.92
N PRO A 286 11.98 33.84 10.31
CA PRO A 286 11.00 34.91 10.34
C PRO A 286 10.59 35.11 11.81
N ASP A 287 10.85 36.31 12.34
CA ASP A 287 10.34 36.78 13.64
C ASP A 287 8.82 36.61 13.76
#